data_AF-A0A812YVY1-F1
#
_entry.id   AF-A0A812YVY1-F1
#
_cell.length_a   1.000
_cell.length_b   1.000
_cell.length_c   1.000
_cell.angle_alpha   90.00
_cell.angle_beta   90.00
_cell.angle_gamma   90.00
#
_symmetry.space_group_name_H-M   'P 1'
#
loop_
_entity.id
_entity.type
_entity.pdbx_description
1 polymer ?
#
loop_
_entity_poly.entity_id
_entity_poly.type
_entity_poly.pdbx_seq_one_letter_code
_entity_poly.pdbx_strand_id
1 'polypeptide(L)'
;MVLLPSAVAFPLRQLVKLGLILVQATFLLYFAYAAYDIRLHAIRTFGHIIHEFDPWFNYRAAEYLAQHGLSKFFKWYDYMSWYPIGRPIGTTIYPGMQMWAVGIWEVLKHVPERKVPLPFIPPLRPVASWARRNGWPFISSPLKSTMAVGPMSVNDICCMIPPWFGSVASIFTGLLTYEISRSVNAGIMAPYAATNELDLCSRPETGAQYTDICL
;
A
#
# COMPACT_ATOMS: atom_id res chain seq x y z
N MET A 1 -18.45 40.32 24.07
CA MET A 1 -17.08 39.86 23.82
C MET A 1 -16.60 39.18 25.11
N VAL A 2 -16.85 37.88 25.26
CA VAL A 2 -16.54 37.14 26.50
C VAL A 2 -15.04 36.84 26.50
N LEU A 3 -14.27 37.66 27.22
CA LEU A 3 -12.83 37.44 27.45
C LEU A 3 -12.67 36.29 28.44
N LEU A 4 -12.46 35.07 27.93
CA LEU A 4 -12.01 33.94 28.75
C LEU A 4 -10.70 34.33 29.46
N PRO A 5 -10.51 33.96 30.75
CA PRO A 5 -9.27 34.20 31.46
C PRO A 5 -8.09 33.63 30.67
N SER A 6 -7.01 34.41 30.53
CA SER A 6 -5.80 34.02 29.77
C SER A 6 -5.19 32.68 30.23
N ALA A 7 -5.40 32.30 31.50
CA ALA A 7 -5.00 31.02 32.08
C ALA A 7 -5.72 29.81 31.48
N VAL A 8 -6.97 29.96 31.02
CA VAL A 8 -7.78 28.88 30.42
C VAL A 8 -7.70 28.91 28.88
N ALA A 9 -7.47 30.09 28.30
CA ALA A 9 -7.37 30.25 26.85
C ALA A 9 -6.14 29.56 26.23
N PHE A 10 -5.00 29.53 26.94
CA PHE A 10 -3.79 28.85 26.48
C PHE A 10 -3.95 27.32 26.37
N PRO A 11 -4.36 26.57 27.41
CA PRO A 11 -4.55 25.13 27.31
C PRO A 11 -5.68 24.77 26.33
N LEU A 12 -6.77 25.55 26.29
CA LEU A 12 -7.87 25.31 25.34
C LEU A 12 -7.41 25.43 23.88
N ARG A 13 -6.59 26.43 23.55
CA ARG A 13 -6.03 26.60 22.20
C ARG A 13 -5.12 25.44 21.79
N GLN A 14 -4.34 24.90 22.73
CA GLN A 14 -3.50 23.73 22.46
C GLN A 14 -4.34 22.45 22.28
N LEU A 15 -5.38 22.27 23.09
CA LEU A 15 -6.30 21.14 22.95
C LEU A 15 -7.04 21.15 21.61
N VAL A 16 -7.50 22.33 21.16
CA VAL A 16 -8.13 22.47 19.82
C VAL A 16 -7.15 22.15 18.70
N LYS A 17 -5.89 22.60 18.79
CA LYS A 17 -4.85 22.26 17.81
C LYS A 17 -4.55 20.76 17.78
N LEU A 18 -4.43 20.13 18.95
CA LEU A 18 -4.24 18.68 19.05
C LEU A 18 -5.43 17.92 18.44
N GLY A 19 -6.65 18.36 18.73
CA GLY A 19 -7.86 17.80 18.13
C GLY A 19 -7.86 17.90 16.60
N LEU A 20 -7.48 19.05 16.05
CA LEU A 20 -7.36 19.23 14.60
C LEU A 20 -6.28 18.32 13.99
N ILE A 21 -5.10 18.22 14.63
CA ILE A 21 -4.02 17.34 14.16
C ILE A 21 -4.46 15.88 14.17
N LEU A 22 -5.20 15.44 15.19
CA LEU A 22 -5.73 14.08 15.25
C LEU A 22 -6.72 13.82 14.11
N VAL A 23 -7.66 14.73 13.86
CA VAL A 23 -8.60 14.63 12.73
C VAL A 23 -7.84 14.56 11.40
N GLN A 24 -6.84 15.42 11.22
CA GLN A 24 -5.98 15.46 10.04
C GLN A 24 -5.19 14.16 9.84
N ALA A 25 -4.63 13.60 10.92
CA ALA A 25 -3.95 12.31 10.89
C ALA A 25 -4.91 11.17 10.54
N THR A 26 -6.15 11.19 11.06
CA THR A 26 -7.16 10.17 10.69
C THR A 26 -7.52 10.22 9.21
N PHE A 27 -7.61 11.40 8.61
CA PHE A 27 -7.82 11.53 7.16
C PHE A 27 -6.63 11.01 6.35
N LEU A 28 -5.40 11.34 6.76
CA LEU A 28 -4.20 10.83 6.09
C LEU A 28 -4.15 9.30 6.12
N LEU A 29 -4.43 8.69 7.28
CA LEU A 29 -4.49 7.24 7.43
C LEU A 29 -5.62 6.62 6.61
N TYR A 30 -6.78 7.30 6.53
CA TYR A 30 -7.89 6.86 5.70
C TYR A 30 -7.53 6.86 4.21
N PHE A 31 -6.84 7.89 3.70
CA PHE A 31 -6.40 7.91 2.30
C PHE A 31 -5.31 6.88 2.02
N ALA A 32 -4.38 6.66 2.95
CA ALA A 32 -3.40 5.57 2.82
C ALA A 32 -4.09 4.19 2.78
N TYR A 33 -5.12 3.99 3.62
CA TYR A 33 -5.94 2.77 3.60
C TYR A 33 -6.74 2.63 2.30
N ALA A 34 -7.32 3.71 1.78
CA ALA A 34 -8.01 3.71 0.49
C ALA A 34 -7.05 3.34 -0.65
N ALA A 35 -5.85 3.92 -0.70
CA ALA A 35 -4.82 3.61 -1.67
C ALA A 35 -4.40 2.13 -1.65
N TYR A 36 -4.35 1.53 -0.45
CA TYR A 36 -4.13 0.11 -0.25
C TYR A 36 -5.30 -0.74 -0.77
N ASP A 37 -6.53 -0.38 -0.42
CA ASP A 37 -7.74 -1.17 -0.73
C ASP A 37 -8.03 -1.24 -2.24
N ILE A 38 -7.79 -0.15 -2.97
CA ILE A 38 -7.91 -0.10 -4.44
C ILE A 38 -6.99 -1.15 -5.08
N ARG A 39 -5.71 -1.14 -4.70
CA ARG A 39 -4.70 -2.06 -5.26
C ARG A 39 -4.92 -3.50 -4.86
N LEU A 40 -5.54 -3.72 -3.70
CA LEU A 40 -5.87 -5.06 -3.23
C LEU A 40 -7.07 -5.67 -3.99
N HIS A 41 -7.78 -4.90 -4.82
CA HIS A 41 -8.91 -5.40 -5.61
C HIS A 41 -8.52 -6.58 -6.52
N ALA A 42 -7.44 -6.45 -7.29
CA ALA A 42 -6.97 -7.51 -8.19
C ALA A 42 -6.64 -8.81 -7.43
N ILE A 43 -5.94 -8.71 -6.29
CA ILE A 43 -5.57 -9.86 -5.46
C ILE A 43 -6.79 -10.53 -4.83
N ARG A 44 -7.82 -9.77 -4.43
CA ARG A 44 -9.06 -10.32 -3.87
C ARG A 44 -9.89 -11.06 -4.93
N THR A 45 -9.86 -10.60 -6.17
CA THR A 45 -10.66 -11.15 -7.26
C THR A 45 -9.97 -12.36 -7.91
N PHE A 46 -8.67 -12.26 -8.18
CA PHE A 46 -7.90 -13.25 -8.94
C PHE A 46 -6.94 -14.10 -8.11
N GLY A 47 -6.64 -13.69 -6.87
CA GLY A 47 -5.68 -14.36 -5.99
C GLY A 47 -4.27 -13.74 -6.03
N HIS A 48 -3.32 -14.35 -5.32
CA HIS A 48 -1.91 -13.93 -5.30
C HIS A 48 -1.18 -14.49 -6.52
N ILE A 49 -1.51 -13.94 -7.68
CA ILE A 49 -0.92 -14.32 -8.96
C ILE A 49 -0.37 -13.05 -9.61
N ILE A 50 0.82 -13.17 -10.19
CA ILE A 50 1.44 -12.07 -10.92
C ILE A 50 0.68 -11.87 -12.22
N HIS A 51 0.18 -10.64 -12.41
CA HIS A 51 -0.47 -10.20 -13.63
C HIS A 51 0.56 -9.60 -14.59
N GLU A 52 0.23 -9.60 -15.87
CA GLU A 52 1.06 -9.12 -16.98
C GLU A 52 2.33 -9.95 -17.24
N PHE A 53 2.94 -9.79 -18.42
CA PHE A 53 4.15 -10.51 -18.81
C PHE A 53 5.42 -9.97 -18.12
N ASP A 54 5.56 -8.65 -18.00
CA ASP A 54 6.79 -8.00 -17.56
C ASP A 54 7.25 -8.38 -16.12
N PRO A 55 6.36 -8.45 -15.11
CA PRO A 55 6.79 -8.69 -13.74
C PRO A 55 7.30 -10.13 -13.48
N TRP A 56 7.05 -11.08 -14.38
CA TRP A 56 7.56 -12.45 -14.26
C TRP A 56 9.09 -12.51 -14.21
N PHE A 57 9.77 -11.67 -14.99
CA PHE A 57 11.23 -11.57 -14.95
C PHE A 57 11.71 -11.08 -13.58
N ASN A 58 11.03 -10.08 -13.02
CA ASN A 58 11.37 -9.52 -11.72
C ASN A 58 11.15 -10.52 -10.58
N TYR A 59 10.06 -11.29 -10.64
CA TYR A 59 9.78 -12.37 -9.70
C TYR A 59 10.83 -13.47 -9.76
N ARG A 60 11.19 -13.95 -10.96
CA ARG A 60 12.25 -14.96 -11.14
C ARG A 60 13.59 -14.47 -10.59
N ALA A 61 13.92 -13.20 -10.80
CA ALA A 61 15.12 -12.61 -10.23
C ALA A 61 15.07 -12.56 -8.69
N ALA A 62 13.93 -12.22 -8.09
CA ALA A 62 13.73 -12.25 -6.65
C ALA A 62 13.83 -13.67 -6.08
N GLU A 63 13.25 -14.66 -6.77
CA GLU A 63 13.34 -16.08 -6.40
C GLU A 63 14.79 -16.59 -6.46
N TYR A 64 15.53 -16.26 -7.54
CA TYR A 64 16.94 -16.59 -7.65
C TYR A 64 17.76 -15.96 -6.51
N LEU A 65 17.50 -14.69 -6.20
CA LEU A 65 18.14 -13.96 -5.11
C LEU A 65 17.84 -14.59 -3.74
N ALA A 66 16.58 -14.97 -3.50
CA ALA A 66 16.15 -15.64 -2.27
C ALA A 66 16.84 -16.99 -2.05
N GLN A 67 17.10 -17.75 -3.13
CA GLN A 67 17.73 -19.07 -3.05
C GLN A 67 19.26 -19.02 -2.98
N HIS A 68 19.89 -18.08 -3.72
CA HIS A 68 21.35 -18.09 -3.94
C HIS A 68 22.09 -16.96 -3.20
N GLY A 69 21.37 -15.93 -2.74
CA GLY A 69 21.91 -14.76 -2.05
C GLY A 69 22.55 -13.72 -2.98
N LEU A 70 22.88 -12.55 -2.40
CA LEU A 70 23.33 -11.36 -3.14
C LEU A 70 24.63 -11.57 -3.93
N SER A 71 25.62 -12.27 -3.37
CA SER A 71 26.93 -12.46 -4.02
C SER A 71 26.83 -13.23 -5.34
N LYS A 72 25.98 -14.26 -5.37
CA LYS A 72 25.72 -15.05 -6.58
C LYS A 72 24.81 -14.30 -7.55
N PHE A 73 23.86 -13.52 -7.04
CA PHE A 73 22.96 -12.70 -7.85
C PHE A 73 23.71 -11.71 -8.76
N PHE A 74 24.69 -10.97 -8.22
CA PHE A 74 25.47 -10.03 -9.03
C PHE A 74 26.38 -10.69 -10.07
N LYS A 75 26.68 -11.99 -9.93
CA LYS A 75 27.46 -12.78 -10.89
C LYS A 75 26.58 -13.68 -11.75
N TRP A 76 25.26 -13.52 -11.68
CA TRP A 76 24.33 -14.41 -12.34
C TRP A 76 24.30 -14.17 -13.85
N TYR A 77 24.55 -15.25 -14.59
CA TYR A 77 24.36 -15.35 -16.03
C TYR A 77 23.23 -16.33 -16.32
N ASP A 78 22.19 -15.87 -17.02
CA ASP A 78 21.03 -16.69 -17.35
C ASP A 78 21.15 -17.26 -18.76
N TYR A 79 21.29 -18.58 -18.85
CA TYR A 79 21.35 -19.31 -20.11
C TYR A 79 19.95 -19.67 -20.66
N MET A 80 18.90 -19.53 -19.86
CA MET A 80 17.52 -19.86 -20.28
C MET A 80 16.90 -18.74 -21.11
N SER A 81 17.38 -17.51 -20.95
CA SER A 81 16.95 -16.36 -21.75
C SER A 81 17.86 -16.19 -22.97
N TRP A 82 17.32 -15.76 -24.11
CA TRP A 82 18.10 -15.40 -25.30
C TRP A 82 19.03 -16.50 -25.83
N TYR A 83 18.48 -17.70 -26.07
CA TYR A 83 19.24 -18.80 -26.68
C TYR A 83 19.76 -18.39 -28.08
N PRO A 84 21.04 -18.67 -28.43
CA PRO A 84 22.07 -19.41 -27.68
C PRO A 84 23.02 -18.54 -26.82
N ILE A 85 22.83 -17.22 -26.79
CA ILE A 85 23.78 -16.26 -26.20
C ILE A 85 23.66 -16.21 -24.66
N GLY A 86 22.44 -16.29 -24.12
CA GLY A 86 22.19 -16.01 -22.71
C GLY A 86 22.06 -14.51 -22.42
N ARG A 87 21.88 -14.16 -21.14
CA ARG A 87 21.86 -12.78 -20.65
C ARG A 87 22.60 -12.64 -19.32
N PRO A 88 23.56 -11.70 -19.18
CA PRO A 88 24.15 -11.37 -17.87
C PRO A 88 23.15 -10.56 -17.06
N ILE A 89 22.48 -11.16 -16.07
CA ILE A 89 21.44 -10.47 -15.32
C ILE A 89 22.04 -9.51 -14.28
N GLY A 90 23.13 -9.92 -13.63
CA GLY A 90 23.74 -9.13 -12.55
C GLY A 90 24.12 -7.69 -12.93
N THR A 91 24.40 -7.42 -14.22
CA THR A 91 24.76 -6.08 -14.73
C THR A 91 23.65 -5.41 -15.55
N THR A 92 22.58 -6.13 -15.93
CA THR A 92 21.53 -5.62 -16.82
C THR A 92 20.17 -5.46 -16.14
N ILE A 93 20.11 -5.59 -14.82
CA ILE A 93 18.92 -5.38 -13.99
C ILE A 93 19.19 -4.33 -12.92
N TYR A 94 18.17 -3.55 -12.56
CA TYR A 94 18.19 -2.75 -11.34
C TYR A 94 17.72 -3.61 -10.16
N PRO A 95 18.60 -4.00 -9.23
CA PRO A 95 18.28 -5.02 -8.21
C PRO A 95 17.41 -4.49 -7.06
N GLY A 96 17.06 -3.21 -7.04
CA GLY A 96 16.44 -2.54 -5.88
C GLY A 96 15.17 -3.26 -5.41
N MET A 97 14.24 -3.51 -6.32
CA MET A 97 12.97 -4.15 -6.00
C MET A 97 13.15 -5.59 -5.48
N GLN A 98 14.04 -6.36 -6.10
CA GLN A 98 14.34 -7.74 -5.71
C GLN A 98 14.96 -7.79 -4.31
N MET A 99 15.87 -6.86 -4.01
CA MET A 99 16.47 -6.75 -2.68
C MET A 99 15.42 -6.39 -1.61
N TRP A 100 14.49 -5.48 -1.90
CA TRP A 100 13.40 -5.15 -0.98
C TRP A 100 12.46 -6.34 -0.75
N ALA A 101 12.06 -7.03 -1.82
CA ALA A 101 11.21 -8.21 -1.74
C ALA A 101 11.83 -9.31 -0.85
N VAL A 102 13.09 -9.65 -1.13
CA VAL A 102 13.83 -10.68 -0.38
C VAL A 102 14.15 -10.20 1.03
N GLY A 103 14.45 -8.92 1.24
CA GLY A 103 14.67 -8.35 2.57
C GLY A 103 13.43 -8.48 3.46
N ILE A 104 12.25 -8.13 2.96
CA ILE A 104 10.98 -8.31 3.68
C ILE A 104 10.71 -9.80 3.94
N TRP A 105 10.96 -10.66 2.95
CA TRP A 105 10.81 -12.10 3.08
C TRP A 105 11.70 -12.68 4.18
N GLU A 106 12.98 -12.32 4.21
CA GLU A 106 13.91 -12.77 5.25
C GLU A 106 13.49 -12.28 6.64
N VAL A 107 13.02 -11.03 6.76
CA VAL A 107 12.49 -10.52 8.03
C VAL A 107 11.26 -11.32 8.47
N LEU A 108 10.32 -11.59 7.57
CA LEU A 108 9.08 -12.30 7.87
C LEU A 108 9.31 -13.76 8.30
N LYS A 109 10.36 -14.43 7.81
CA LYS A 109 10.74 -15.78 8.28
C LYS A 109 11.09 -15.81 9.77
N HIS A 110 11.64 -14.72 10.31
CA HIS A 110 12.02 -14.63 11.71
C HIS A 110 10.83 -14.28 12.61
N VAL A 111 9.67 -13.91 12.04
CA VAL A 111 8.46 -13.58 12.79
C VAL A 111 7.67 -14.86 13.08
N PRO A 112 7.39 -15.20 14.36
CA PRO A 112 6.60 -16.38 14.69
C PRO A 112 5.16 -16.23 14.22
N GLU A 113 4.56 -17.34 13.78
CA GLU A 113 3.17 -17.39 13.34
C GLU A 113 2.22 -16.96 14.47
N ARG A 114 1.50 -15.85 14.26
CA ARG A 114 0.51 -15.34 15.21
C ARG A 114 -0.82 -15.12 14.50
N LYS A 115 -1.84 -15.83 14.98
CA LYS A 115 -3.24 -15.62 14.60
C LYS A 115 -3.88 -14.80 15.71
N VAL A 116 -4.14 -13.52 15.44
CA VAL A 116 -4.82 -12.65 16.40
C VAL A 116 -6.31 -12.61 16.06
N PRO A 117 -7.20 -13.05 16.97
CA PRO A 117 -8.63 -12.83 16.79
C PRO A 117 -8.91 -11.34 16.94
N LEU A 118 -9.56 -10.72 15.95
CA LEU A 118 -9.93 -9.31 16.04
C LEU A 118 -11.20 -9.15 16.90
N PRO A 119 -11.34 -8.02 17.62
CA PRO A 119 -12.56 -7.76 18.39
C PRO A 119 -13.78 -7.75 17.45
N PHE A 120 -14.84 -8.46 17.84
CA PHE A 120 -16.09 -8.52 17.09
C PHE A 120 -16.76 -7.14 17.13
N ILE A 121 -16.47 -6.32 16.13
CA ILE A 121 -17.21 -5.08 15.88
C ILE A 121 -18.49 -5.49 15.16
N PRO A 122 -19.69 -5.21 15.72
CA PRO A 122 -20.94 -5.53 15.04
C PRO A 122 -20.91 -4.88 13.67
N PRO A 123 -21.15 -5.65 12.59
CA PRO A 123 -20.88 -5.15 11.27
C PRO A 123 -21.92 -4.05 11.01
N LEU A 124 -21.45 -2.81 10.84
CA LEU A 124 -22.27 -1.65 10.47
C LEU A 124 -22.82 -1.78 9.04
N ARG A 125 -23.16 -2.99 8.58
CA ARG A 125 -23.64 -3.34 7.24
C ARG A 125 -24.77 -2.42 6.75
N PRO A 126 -25.80 -2.06 7.55
CA PRO A 126 -26.82 -1.13 7.07
C PRO A 126 -26.26 0.27 6.82
N VAL A 127 -25.38 0.78 7.69
CA VAL A 127 -24.76 2.11 7.55
C VAL A 127 -23.73 2.13 6.42
N ALA A 128 -22.90 1.08 6.30
CA ALA A 128 -21.93 0.91 5.22
C ALA A 128 -22.60 0.71 3.86
N SER A 129 -23.70 -0.05 3.78
CA SER A 129 -24.46 -0.19 2.52
C SER A 129 -25.22 1.07 2.15
N TRP A 130 -25.69 1.85 3.13
CA TRP A 130 -26.27 3.17 2.92
C TRP A 130 -25.20 4.17 2.44
N ALA A 131 -24.05 4.26 3.11
CA ALA A 131 -23.00 5.21 2.74
C ALA A 131 -22.38 4.86 1.37
N ARG A 132 -22.28 3.57 1.01
CA ARG A 132 -21.88 3.14 -0.34
C ARG A 132 -22.90 3.55 -1.41
N ARG A 133 -24.20 3.46 -1.11
CA ARG A 133 -25.27 3.93 -2.01
C ARG A 133 -25.27 5.45 -2.19
N ASN A 134 -24.83 6.21 -1.18
CA ASN A 134 -24.66 7.66 -1.28
C ASN A 134 -23.30 8.10 -1.86
N GLY A 135 -22.57 7.18 -2.51
CA GLY A 135 -21.34 7.51 -3.22
C GLY A 135 -20.12 7.75 -2.33
N TRP A 136 -20.11 7.27 -1.07
CA TRP A 136 -18.91 7.32 -0.24
C TRP A 136 -17.90 6.25 -0.72
N PRO A 137 -16.76 6.63 -1.33
CA PRO A 137 -15.79 5.69 -1.82
C PRO A 137 -15.04 5.03 -0.63
N PHE A 138 -14.56 3.79 -0.79
CA PHE A 138 -13.75 3.09 0.24
C PHE A 138 -14.45 2.74 1.56
N ILE A 139 -15.69 2.27 1.50
CA ILE A 139 -16.28 1.49 2.61
C ILE A 139 -15.69 0.10 2.58
N SER A 140 -14.78 -0.14 3.53
CA SER A 140 -14.03 -1.37 3.72
C SER A 140 -14.91 -2.61 3.52
N SER A 141 -14.40 -3.59 2.78
CA SER A 141 -14.91 -4.95 2.88
C SER A 141 -14.90 -5.39 4.35
N PRO A 142 -15.83 -6.24 4.79
CA PRO A 142 -15.90 -6.66 6.19
C PRO A 142 -14.52 -7.16 6.65
N LEU A 143 -13.99 -6.56 7.73
CA LEU A 143 -12.72 -6.95 8.32
C LEU A 143 -12.75 -8.46 8.58
N LYS A 144 -11.72 -9.18 8.10
CA LYS A 144 -11.61 -10.62 8.34
C LYS A 144 -11.57 -10.86 9.85
N SER A 145 -12.26 -11.90 10.32
CA SER A 145 -12.36 -12.22 11.75
C SER A 145 -11.00 -12.51 12.42
N THR A 146 -10.00 -12.88 11.61
CA THR A 146 -8.66 -13.25 12.08
C THR A 146 -7.60 -12.60 11.19
N MET A 147 -6.63 -11.95 11.83
CA MET A 147 -5.38 -11.55 11.18
C MET A 147 -4.35 -12.65 11.40
N ALA A 148 -3.86 -13.23 10.31
CA ALA A 148 -2.76 -14.20 10.35
C ALA A 148 -1.48 -13.49 9.89
N VAL A 149 -0.50 -13.40 10.80
CA VAL A 149 0.87 -13.00 10.47
C VAL A 149 1.70 -14.27 10.53
N GLY A 150 2.30 -14.67 9.41
CA GLY A 150 3.06 -15.92 9.30
C GLY A 150 4.08 -15.84 8.16
N PRO A 151 4.87 -16.91 7.94
CA PRO A 151 5.84 -16.96 6.88
C PRO A 151 5.12 -16.89 5.54
N MET A 152 5.48 -15.91 4.74
CA MET A 152 4.88 -15.65 3.43
C MET A 152 5.80 -16.19 2.34
N SER A 153 5.22 -16.69 1.24
CA SER A 153 6.04 -17.09 0.07
C SER A 153 6.62 -15.85 -0.62
N VAL A 154 7.71 -16.02 -1.39
CA VAL A 154 8.29 -14.91 -2.17
C VAL A 154 7.25 -14.37 -3.18
N ASN A 155 6.42 -15.24 -3.76
CA ASN A 155 5.36 -14.85 -4.70
C ASN A 155 4.32 -13.94 -4.03
N ASP A 156 3.84 -14.32 -2.85
CA ASP A 156 2.85 -13.53 -2.12
C ASP A 156 3.42 -12.14 -1.76
N ILE A 157 4.69 -12.06 -1.35
CA ILE A 157 5.35 -10.79 -1.07
C ILE A 157 5.43 -9.93 -2.33
N CYS A 158 5.86 -10.51 -3.46
CA CYS A 158 5.94 -9.78 -4.73
C CYS A 158 4.57 -9.22 -5.16
N CYS A 159 3.48 -9.96 -4.93
CA CYS A 159 2.13 -9.48 -5.19
C CYS A 159 1.70 -8.34 -4.23
N MET A 160 2.22 -8.32 -3.00
CA MET A 160 1.86 -7.34 -1.97
C MET A 160 2.71 -6.06 -1.98
N ILE A 161 3.82 -6.04 -2.72
CA ILE A 161 4.69 -4.86 -2.87
C ILE A 161 3.91 -3.64 -3.41
N PRO A 162 3.14 -3.72 -4.52
CA PRO A 162 2.44 -2.55 -5.05
C PRO A 162 1.41 -1.95 -4.08
N PRO A 163 0.54 -2.73 -3.39
CA PRO A 163 -0.32 -2.20 -2.34
C PRO A 163 0.43 -1.51 -1.19
N TRP A 164 1.53 -2.10 -0.69
CA TRP A 164 2.31 -1.53 0.42
C TRP A 164 3.00 -0.22 0.02
N PHE A 165 3.74 -0.23 -1.09
CA PHE A 165 4.46 0.95 -1.55
C PHE A 165 3.53 2.03 -2.08
N GLY A 166 2.37 1.69 -2.63
CA GLY A 166 1.33 2.67 -2.97
C GLY A 166 0.81 3.44 -1.76
N SER A 167 0.62 2.75 -0.62
CA SER A 167 0.21 3.38 0.64
C SER A 167 1.28 4.29 1.22
N VAL A 168 2.54 3.83 1.19
CA VAL A 168 3.70 4.62 1.63
C VAL A 168 3.88 5.85 0.74
N ALA A 169 3.69 5.71 -0.58
CA ALA A 169 3.76 6.82 -1.52
C ALA A 169 2.68 7.87 -1.22
N SER A 170 1.44 7.48 -0.94
CA SER A 170 0.38 8.42 -0.54
C SER A 170 0.75 9.21 0.71
N ILE A 171 1.29 8.57 1.73
CA ILE A 171 1.76 9.25 2.95
C ILE A 171 2.90 10.22 2.62
N PHE A 172 3.89 9.75 1.85
CA PHE A 172 5.05 10.55 1.48
C PHE A 172 4.66 11.78 0.64
N THR A 173 3.76 11.63 -0.33
CA THR A 173 3.20 12.75 -1.10
C THR A 173 2.56 13.78 -0.19
N GLY A 174 1.78 13.35 0.80
CA GLY A 174 1.18 14.27 1.77
C GLY A 174 2.22 15.05 2.60
N LEU A 175 3.28 14.36 3.05
CA LEU A 175 4.39 14.97 3.78
C LEU A 175 5.18 15.95 2.90
N LEU A 176 5.44 15.59 1.65
CA LEU A 176 6.14 16.44 0.69
C LEU A 176 5.32 17.70 0.37
N THR A 177 4.02 17.57 0.12
CA THR A 177 3.12 18.70 -0.11
C THR A 177 3.05 19.61 1.11
N TYR A 178 3.09 19.05 2.32
CA TYR A 178 3.18 19.82 3.55
C TYR A 178 4.47 20.65 3.62
N GLU A 179 5.63 20.08 3.29
CA GLU A 179 6.89 20.84 3.29
C GLU A 179 6.92 21.95 2.24
N ILE A 180 6.35 21.73 1.05
CA ILE A 180 6.29 22.72 -0.03
C ILE A 180 5.29 23.84 0.29
N SER A 181 4.09 23.47 0.75
CA SER A 181 2.99 24.44 0.92
C SER A 181 2.93 25.06 2.31
N ARG A 182 3.63 24.49 3.30
CA ARG A 182 3.52 24.81 4.75
C ARG A 182 2.09 24.79 5.27
N SER A 183 1.19 24.09 4.58
CA SER A 183 -0.23 24.00 4.89
C SER A 183 -0.60 22.53 5.11
N VAL A 184 -1.10 22.23 6.31
CA VAL A 184 -1.52 20.85 6.66
C VAL A 184 -2.72 20.42 5.82
N ASN A 185 -3.61 21.34 5.48
CA ASN A 185 -4.77 21.06 4.63
C ASN A 185 -4.35 20.67 3.22
N ALA A 186 -3.33 21.34 2.66
CA ALA A 186 -2.77 20.97 1.35
C ALA A 186 -2.11 19.59 1.40
N GLY A 187 -1.37 19.30 2.47
CA GLY A 187 -0.75 17.98 2.70
C GLY A 187 -1.73 16.82 2.77
N ILE A 188 -2.98 17.06 3.20
CA ILE A 188 -4.02 16.03 3.27
C ILE A 188 -4.79 15.90 1.96
N MET A 189 -5.00 17.02 1.26
CA MET A 189 -5.73 17.02 -0.02
C MET A 189 -4.92 16.38 -1.16
N ALA A 190 -3.59 16.41 -1.11
CA ALA A 190 -2.78 15.77 -2.14
C ALA A 190 -2.95 14.22 -2.19
N PRO A 191 -2.86 13.49 -1.05
CA PRO A 191 -3.21 12.07 -1.00
C PRO A 191 -4.65 11.78 -1.45
N TYR A 192 -5.62 12.64 -1.08
CA TYR A 192 -7.01 12.51 -1.52
C TYR A 192 -7.12 12.58 -3.04
N ALA A 193 -6.51 13.57 -3.67
CA ALA A 193 -6.53 13.72 -5.13
C ALA A 193 -5.96 12.48 -5.83
N ALA A 194 -4.82 11.98 -5.36
CA ALA A 194 -4.21 10.76 -5.88
C ALA A 194 -5.13 9.53 -5.73
N THR A 195 -5.78 9.37 -4.57
CA THR A 195 -6.73 8.26 -4.37
C THR A 195 -7.99 8.38 -5.23
N ASN A 196 -8.47 9.60 -5.49
CA ASN A 196 -9.66 9.84 -6.29
C ASN A 196 -9.40 9.55 -7.78
N GLU A 197 -8.24 9.91 -8.29
CA GLU A 197 -7.82 9.55 -9.65
C GLU A 197 -7.74 8.02 -9.82
N LEU A 198 -7.15 7.33 -8.84
CA LEU A 198 -7.10 5.86 -8.82
C LEU A 198 -8.50 5.22 -8.75
N ASP A 199 -9.43 5.80 -7.98
CA ASP A 199 -10.83 5.34 -7.94
C ASP A 199 -11.50 5.44 -9.31
N LEU A 200 -11.34 6.58 -9.98
CA LEU A 200 -11.91 6.82 -11.31
C LEU A 200 -11.39 5.81 -12.34
N CYS A 201 -10.09 5.50 -12.31
CA CYS A 201 -9.50 4.47 -13.15
C CYS A 201 -10.03 3.06 -12.85
N SER A 202 -10.47 2.79 -11.62
CA SER A 202 -10.99 1.48 -11.21
C SER A 202 -12.45 1.22 -11.58
N ARG A 203 -13.22 2.24 -12.01
CA ARG A 203 -14.65 2.08 -12.30
C ARG A 203 -14.90 1.38 -13.64
N PRO A 204 -15.80 0.39 -13.70
CA PRO A 204 -16.05 -0.43 -14.89
C PRO A 204 -16.66 0.32 -16.07
N GLU A 205 -17.19 1.54 -15.86
CA GLU A 205 -17.94 2.29 -16.88
C GLU A 205 -17.04 3.01 -17.89
N THR A 206 -15.73 3.09 -17.66
CA THR A 206 -14.80 3.80 -18.56
C THR A 206 -14.32 2.95 -19.73
N GLY A 207 -14.76 1.68 -19.87
CA GLY A 207 -14.29 0.80 -20.95
C GLY A 207 -12.77 0.55 -20.92
N ALA A 208 -12.07 0.96 -19.86
CA ALA A 208 -10.67 0.70 -19.66
C ALA A 208 -10.52 -0.78 -19.28
N GLN A 209 -10.38 -1.60 -20.31
CA GLN A 209 -9.95 -2.98 -20.27
C GLN A 209 -8.49 -3.07 -19.78
N TYR A 210 -8.13 -2.44 -18.66
CA TYR A 210 -6.80 -2.49 -18.05
C TYR A 210 -6.92 -2.11 -16.57
N THR A 211 -7.32 -3.07 -15.75
CA THR A 211 -6.96 -3.11 -14.31
C THR A 211 -5.43 -3.12 -14.09
N ASP A 212 -4.64 -3.20 -15.16
CA ASP A 212 -3.18 -3.36 -15.14
C ASP A 212 -2.40 -2.04 -15.00
N ILE A 213 -3.03 -0.86 -15.13
CA ILE A 213 -2.34 0.45 -15.00
C ILE A 213 -2.39 1.00 -13.56
N CYS A 214 -3.19 0.41 -12.67
CA CYS A 214 -3.26 0.82 -11.26
C CYS A 214 -2.29 0.05 -10.34
N LEU A 215 -1.28 -0.62 -10.89
CA LEU A 215 -0.17 -1.24 -10.14
C LEU A 215 0.99 -0.27 -9.95
#